data_AF-A0A3B9RTV7-F1
#
_entry.id   AF-A0A3B9RTV7-F1
#
_cell.length_a   1.000
_cell.length_b   1.000
_cell.length_c   1.000
_cell.angle_alpha   90.00
_cell.angle_beta   90.00
_cell.angle_gamma   90.00
#
_symmetry.space_group_name_H-M   'P 1'
#
loop_
_entity.id
_entity.type
_entity.pdbx_description
1 polymer ?
#
loop_
_entity_poly.entity_id
_entity_poly.type
_entity_poly.pdbx_seq_one_letter_code
_entity_poly.pdbx_strand_id
1 'polypeptide(L)'
;MTYTDTNKPEVPMQNEKSNTQAEKKPKPPKKQKGARRNKNYLQFALTVQLGMALAVARATKVPFDTKAFCESTGFLMEDVEPAMEKMLVEMERIERERQSYEPSLEDKKFELTGWHLPPKELMPYFGSDLENSSLFEVFHTMKPVEQFSKITNGSSDDEIREHGILGFVENLFHDEFDEDVDLILMNAFFWLLYYNGDRWLPVRSYAIEMLKLFPYEIQKNFYQDTIFIKEFSTFTRKRLATRGICSVKARPTSEEVENGLFVIKATDAFYSLLKPSEKALLVPLEK
;
A
#
# COMPACT_ATOMS: atom_id res chain seq x y z
N MET A 1 59.97 48.28 -30.39
CA MET A 1 61.29 47.88 -30.90
C MET A 1 61.09 46.55 -31.60
N THR A 2 60.81 46.54 -32.91
CA THR A 2 61.79 46.45 -34.04
C THR A 2 62.40 45.05 -34.10
N TYR A 3 62.40 44.23 -35.17
CA TYR A 3 62.31 44.32 -36.65
C TYR A 3 61.80 42.93 -37.17
N THR A 4 60.95 42.83 -38.20
CA THR A 4 61.19 42.36 -39.61
C THR A 4 62.07 41.09 -39.76
N ASP A 5 61.76 40.07 -40.58
CA ASP A 5 61.77 40.01 -42.06
C ASP A 5 61.01 38.73 -42.54
N THR A 6 60.06 38.77 -43.48
CA THR A 6 60.20 38.65 -44.96
C THR A 6 61.18 37.58 -45.49
N ASN A 7 60.64 36.49 -46.07
CA ASN A 7 61.00 36.04 -47.43
C ASN A 7 60.06 34.94 -47.96
N LYS A 8 59.32 35.28 -49.02
CA LYS A 8 59.03 34.43 -50.20
C LYS A 8 60.28 34.48 -51.12
N PRO A 9 60.41 33.76 -52.26
CA PRO A 9 59.45 32.90 -52.98
C PRO A 9 60.06 31.54 -53.43
N GLU A 10 59.26 30.67 -54.06
CA GLU A 10 59.57 30.06 -55.36
C GLU A 10 58.53 28.99 -55.72
N VAL A 11 57.96 29.14 -56.91
CA VAL A 11 57.25 28.11 -57.67
C VAL A 11 58.03 27.98 -58.97
N PRO A 12 58.28 26.76 -59.46
CA PRO A 12 57.86 26.51 -60.83
C PRO A 12 57.22 25.12 -61.04
N MET A 13 56.07 25.19 -61.70
CA MET A 13 55.63 24.41 -62.86
C MET A 13 55.58 22.87 -62.87
N GLN A 14 54.40 22.44 -63.35
CA GLN A 14 54.09 21.27 -64.18
C GLN A 14 53.83 19.91 -63.49
N ASN A 15 52.55 19.55 -63.45
CA ASN A 15 52.13 18.36 -64.20
C ASN A 15 50.64 18.43 -64.57
N GLU A 16 50.38 18.64 -65.86
CA GLU A 16 49.16 18.21 -66.52
C GLU A 16 49.14 16.68 -66.55
N LYS A 17 48.19 16.05 -65.86
CA LYS A 17 47.56 14.82 -66.34
C LYS A 17 46.06 14.89 -66.06
N SER A 18 45.35 15.13 -67.15
CA SER A 18 43.96 14.78 -67.37
C SER A 18 43.68 13.34 -66.95
N ASN A 19 42.68 13.15 -66.08
CA ASN A 19 41.94 11.89 -66.03
C ASN A 19 40.52 12.13 -65.51
N THR A 20 39.62 12.26 -66.48
CA THR A 20 38.29 11.64 -66.55
C THR A 20 37.42 11.66 -65.28
N GLN A 21 36.38 12.48 -65.35
CA GLN A 21 35.25 12.57 -64.43
C GLN A 21 34.62 11.19 -64.13
N ALA A 22 34.60 10.81 -62.86
CA ALA A 22 33.68 9.81 -62.35
C ALA A 22 32.49 10.52 -61.71
N GLU A 23 31.30 10.38 -62.32
CA GLU A 23 30.01 10.73 -61.70
C GLU A 23 29.86 9.99 -60.36
N LYS A 24 30.03 10.71 -59.25
CA LYS A 24 29.49 10.28 -57.95
C LYS A 24 28.15 10.97 -57.74
N LYS A 25 27.06 10.24 -58.01
CA LYS A 25 25.72 10.60 -57.56
C LYS A 25 25.74 10.93 -56.06
N PRO A 26 25.05 12.00 -55.60
CA PRO A 26 24.93 12.29 -54.19
C PRO A 26 24.22 11.13 -53.48
N LYS A 27 24.87 10.55 -52.46
CA LYS A 27 24.21 9.58 -51.57
C LYS A 27 23.04 10.28 -50.87
N PRO A 28 21.84 9.69 -50.86
CA PRO A 28 20.71 10.27 -50.15
C PRO A 28 21.02 10.33 -48.65
N PRO A 29 20.52 11.36 -47.92
CA PRO A 29 20.73 11.46 -46.49
C PRO A 29 20.15 10.22 -45.80
N LYS A 30 20.98 9.57 -44.97
CA LYS A 30 20.54 8.46 -44.10
C LYS A 30 19.34 8.93 -43.28
N LYS A 31 18.15 8.39 -43.56
CA LYS A 31 16.93 8.61 -42.76
C LYS A 31 17.22 8.26 -41.30
N GLN A 32 17.33 9.30 -40.48
CA GLN A 32 17.45 9.19 -39.03
C GLN A 32 16.11 8.75 -38.43
N LYS A 33 16.16 7.71 -37.57
CA LYS A 33 15.41 7.53 -36.30
C LYS A 33 14.00 8.18 -36.17
N GLY A 34 13.12 8.06 -37.15
CA GLY A 34 11.77 8.68 -37.13
C GLY A 34 10.68 7.89 -36.37
N ALA A 35 10.79 6.57 -36.26
CA ALA A 35 9.70 5.74 -35.74
C ALA A 35 9.59 5.72 -34.19
N ARG A 36 10.71 5.85 -33.47
CA ARG A 36 10.71 5.86 -31.98
C ARG A 36 10.21 7.19 -31.40
N ARG A 37 10.35 8.31 -32.12
CA ARG A 37 9.93 9.64 -31.65
C ARG A 37 8.40 9.82 -31.67
N ASN A 38 7.71 9.17 -32.61
CA ASN A 38 6.27 9.33 -32.81
C ASN A 38 5.45 8.53 -31.78
N LYS A 39 5.91 7.33 -31.39
CA LYS A 39 5.26 6.52 -30.35
C LYS A 39 5.27 7.22 -28.98
N ASN A 40 6.38 7.85 -28.61
CA ASN A 40 6.49 8.57 -27.34
C ASN A 40 5.54 9.77 -27.27
N TYR A 41 5.30 10.46 -28.38
CA TYR A 41 4.36 11.58 -28.43
C TYR A 41 2.91 11.10 -28.33
N LEU A 42 2.55 10.04 -29.05
CA LEU A 42 1.21 9.44 -28.99
C LEU A 42 0.90 8.92 -27.57
N GLN A 43 1.87 8.26 -26.95
CA GLN A 43 1.73 7.75 -25.59
C GLN A 43 1.65 8.88 -24.54
N PHE A 44 2.44 9.94 -24.71
CA PHE A 44 2.33 11.13 -23.86
C PHE A 44 0.97 11.83 -24.02
N ALA A 45 0.49 11.99 -25.26
CA ALA A 45 -0.82 12.58 -25.54
C ALA A 45 -1.95 11.74 -24.93
N LEU A 46 -1.87 10.41 -25.03
CA LEU A 46 -2.79 9.48 -24.39
C LEU A 46 -2.80 9.67 -22.87
N THR A 47 -1.63 9.67 -22.21
CA THR A 47 -1.56 9.88 -20.75
C THR A 47 -2.18 11.20 -20.31
N VAL A 48 -1.90 12.30 -21.03
CA VAL A 48 -2.44 13.62 -20.66
C VAL A 48 -3.96 13.67 -20.85
N GLN A 49 -4.47 13.25 -22.00
CA GLN A 49 -5.91 13.31 -22.30
C GLN A 49 -6.71 12.37 -21.40
N LEU A 50 -6.21 11.15 -21.20
CA LEU A 50 -6.84 10.16 -20.32
C LEU A 50 -6.85 10.65 -18.87
N GLY A 51 -5.73 11.21 -18.38
CA GLY A 51 -5.67 11.79 -17.03
C GLY A 51 -6.67 12.92 -16.79
N MET A 52 -6.82 13.83 -17.76
CA MET A 52 -7.82 14.89 -17.67
C MET A 52 -9.24 14.32 -17.63
N ALA A 53 -9.54 13.34 -18.48
CA ALA A 53 -10.87 12.77 -18.57
C ALA A 53 -11.24 11.95 -17.30
N LEU A 54 -10.30 11.17 -16.76
CA LEU A 54 -10.46 10.47 -15.49
C LEU A 54 -10.69 11.44 -14.31
N ALA A 55 -9.94 12.55 -14.27
CA ALA A 55 -10.13 13.58 -13.24
C ALA A 55 -11.53 14.21 -13.30
N VAL A 56 -12.06 14.47 -14.50
CA VAL A 56 -13.42 15.00 -14.70
C VAL A 56 -14.47 13.99 -14.28
N ALA A 57 -14.34 12.72 -14.68
CA ALA A 57 -15.25 11.64 -14.29
C ALA A 57 -15.33 11.52 -12.75
N ARG A 58 -14.17 11.56 -12.08
CA ARG A 58 -14.10 11.52 -10.61
C ARG A 58 -14.74 12.74 -9.95
N ALA A 59 -14.44 13.95 -10.43
CA ALA A 59 -14.99 15.18 -9.89
C ALA A 59 -16.52 15.26 -10.04
N THR A 60 -17.07 14.64 -11.10
CA THR A 60 -18.51 14.60 -11.39
C THR A 60 -19.22 13.39 -10.82
N LYS A 61 -18.49 12.44 -10.21
CA LYS A 61 -19.01 11.14 -9.72
C LYS A 61 -19.73 10.33 -10.82
N VAL A 62 -19.29 10.45 -12.07
CA VAL A 62 -19.82 9.69 -13.20
C VAL A 62 -18.80 8.60 -13.56
N PRO A 63 -19.23 7.35 -13.83
CA PRO A 63 -18.33 6.31 -14.32
C PRO A 63 -17.61 6.76 -15.60
N PHE A 64 -16.33 6.44 -15.71
CA PHE A 64 -15.57 6.75 -16.92
C PHE A 64 -16.03 5.85 -18.07
N ASP A 65 -16.50 6.45 -19.17
CA ASP A 65 -16.89 5.73 -20.38
C ASP A 65 -15.71 5.61 -21.35
N THR A 66 -14.99 4.49 -21.25
CA THR A 66 -13.83 4.18 -22.10
C THR A 66 -14.18 4.16 -23.58
N LYS A 67 -15.39 3.72 -23.95
CA LYS A 67 -15.82 3.63 -25.36
C LYS A 67 -16.03 5.02 -25.93
N ALA A 68 -16.76 5.89 -25.22
CA ALA A 68 -16.96 7.28 -25.63
C ALA A 68 -15.63 8.06 -25.68
N PHE A 69 -14.71 7.78 -24.75
CA PHE A 69 -13.36 8.34 -24.80
C PHE A 69 -12.60 7.92 -26.07
N CYS A 70 -12.59 6.63 -26.42
CA CYS A 70 -11.94 6.15 -27.65
C CYS A 70 -12.57 6.76 -28.91
N GLU A 71 -13.90 6.83 -28.98
CA GLU A 71 -14.63 7.42 -30.12
C GLU A 71 -14.32 8.92 -30.31
N SER A 72 -14.17 9.67 -29.21
CA SER A 72 -13.91 11.12 -29.26
C SER A 72 -12.44 11.49 -29.48
N THR A 73 -11.51 10.63 -29.06
CA THR A 73 -10.05 10.90 -29.14
C THR A 73 -9.37 10.19 -30.31
N GLY A 74 -9.99 9.14 -30.86
CA GLY A 74 -9.42 8.30 -31.91
C GLY A 74 -8.34 7.32 -31.42
N PHE A 75 -8.17 7.15 -30.10
CA PHE A 75 -7.30 6.11 -29.55
C PHE A 75 -7.94 4.72 -29.65
N LEU A 76 -7.10 3.69 -29.77
CA LEU A 76 -7.55 2.30 -29.77
C LEU A 76 -7.74 1.82 -28.33
N MET A 77 -8.80 1.03 -28.10
CA MET A 77 -9.11 0.45 -26.79
C MET A 77 -7.93 -0.35 -26.23
N GLU A 78 -7.21 -1.09 -27.08
CA GLU A 78 -6.01 -1.87 -26.74
C GLU A 78 -4.86 -1.02 -26.16
N ASP A 79 -4.80 0.27 -26.51
CA ASP A 79 -3.81 1.22 -25.97
C ASP A 79 -4.36 1.95 -24.73
N VAL A 80 -5.68 2.22 -24.69
CA VAL A 80 -6.35 2.98 -23.62
C VAL A 80 -6.50 2.16 -22.35
N GLU A 81 -6.91 0.89 -22.42
CA GLU A 81 -7.16 0.08 -21.22
C GLU A 81 -5.90 -0.11 -20.37
N PRO A 82 -4.72 -0.51 -20.91
CA PRO A 82 -3.51 -0.65 -20.11
C PRO A 82 -2.99 0.69 -19.58
N ALA A 83 -3.22 1.78 -20.34
CA ALA A 83 -2.86 3.12 -19.90
C ALA A 83 -3.75 3.59 -18.75
N MET A 84 -5.06 3.31 -18.82
CA MET A 84 -6.03 3.62 -17.79
C MET A 84 -5.70 2.88 -16.50
N GLU A 85 -5.50 1.57 -16.58
CA GLU A 85 -5.11 0.73 -15.45
C GLU A 85 -3.87 1.28 -14.75
N LYS A 86 -2.81 1.55 -15.54
CA LYS A 86 -1.57 2.14 -15.01
C LYS A 86 -1.80 3.50 -14.35
N MET A 87 -2.68 4.33 -14.89
CA MET A 87 -2.99 5.64 -14.32
C MET A 87 -3.81 5.54 -13.04
N LEU A 88 -4.78 4.63 -12.97
CA LEU A 88 -5.57 4.39 -11.77
C LEU A 88 -4.69 3.89 -10.62
N VAL A 89 -3.82 2.91 -10.90
CA VAL A 89 -2.83 2.41 -9.92
C VAL A 89 -1.90 3.52 -9.45
N GLU A 90 -1.42 4.37 -10.36
CA GLU A 90 -0.54 5.49 -9.99
C GLU A 90 -1.27 6.58 -9.21
N MET A 91 -2.53 6.87 -9.54
CA MET A 91 -3.37 7.81 -8.79
C MET A 91 -3.62 7.29 -7.36
N GLU A 92 -3.95 6.01 -7.22
CA GLU A 92 -4.11 5.37 -5.91
C GLU A 92 -2.81 5.40 -5.10
N ARG A 93 -1.66 5.09 -5.71
CA ARG A 93 -0.34 5.21 -5.06
C ARG A 93 -0.10 6.64 -4.56
N ILE A 94 -0.35 7.64 -5.38
CA ILE A 94 -0.17 9.05 -5.02
C ILE A 94 -1.11 9.45 -3.87
N GLU A 95 -2.35 8.98 -3.87
CA GLU A 95 -3.30 9.26 -2.79
C GLU A 95 -2.87 8.61 -1.48
N ARG A 96 -2.43 7.36 -1.53
CA ARG A 96 -1.86 6.66 -0.38
C ARG A 96 -0.67 7.39 0.22
N GLU A 97 0.25 7.88 -0.62
CA GLU A 97 1.42 8.65 -0.18
C GLU A 97 1.09 10.04 0.36
N ARG A 98 -0.03 10.64 -0.07
CA ARG A 98 -0.49 11.95 0.40
C ARG A 98 -1.28 11.86 1.67
N GLN A 99 -1.98 10.75 1.90
CA GLN A 99 -2.86 10.63 3.05
C GLN A 99 -2.03 10.46 4.32
N SER A 100 -2.26 11.36 5.27
CA SER A 100 -1.73 11.28 6.63
C SER A 100 -2.87 11.46 7.61
N TYR A 101 -2.84 10.72 8.71
CA TYR A 101 -3.79 10.91 9.80
C TYR A 101 -3.12 11.56 11.00
N GLU A 102 -3.76 12.61 11.51
CA GLU A 102 -3.36 13.31 12.74
C GLU A 102 -4.54 13.23 13.72
N PRO A 103 -4.36 12.64 14.91
CA PRO A 103 -5.43 12.54 15.90
C PRO A 103 -5.97 13.91 16.33
N SER A 104 -7.26 13.96 16.62
CA SER A 104 -7.90 15.13 17.25
C SER A 104 -7.24 15.46 18.59
N LEU A 105 -7.39 16.70 19.09
CA LEU A 105 -6.84 17.09 20.40
C LEU A 105 -7.34 16.19 21.54
N GLU A 106 -8.58 15.72 21.45
CA GLU A 106 -9.16 14.80 22.42
C GLU A 106 -8.55 13.40 22.33
N ASP A 107 -8.13 13.01 21.12
CA ASP A 107 -7.58 11.69 20.80
C ASP A 107 -6.09 11.56 21.06
N LYS A 108 -5.35 12.67 21.13
CA LYS A 108 -3.90 12.66 21.45
C LYS A 108 -3.55 11.89 22.73
N LYS A 109 -4.45 11.88 23.72
CA LYS A 109 -4.24 11.15 24.98
C LYS A 109 -4.26 9.62 24.82
N PHE A 110 -4.77 9.11 23.70
CA PHE A 110 -4.83 7.69 23.40
C PHE A 110 -3.69 7.22 22.50
N GLU A 111 -2.86 8.14 22.00
CA GLU A 111 -1.67 7.79 21.24
C GLU A 111 -0.73 6.91 22.07
N LEU A 112 -0.21 5.86 21.43
CA LEU A 112 0.78 5.01 22.05
C LEU A 112 2.16 5.63 21.83
N THR A 113 2.92 5.79 22.92
CA THR A 113 4.29 6.30 22.87
C THR A 113 5.28 5.16 23.02
N GLY A 114 6.36 5.21 22.24
CA GLY A 114 7.48 4.26 22.33
C GLY A 114 7.12 2.82 21.98
N TRP A 115 6.06 2.59 21.19
CA TRP A 115 5.74 1.27 20.68
C TRP A 115 6.56 0.95 19.43
N HIS A 116 6.65 -0.34 19.09
CA HIS A 116 7.47 -0.81 17.98
C HIS A 116 6.77 -0.52 16.65
N LEU A 117 7.07 0.62 16.03
CA LEU A 117 6.60 0.94 14.68
C LEU A 117 7.07 -0.12 13.68
N PRO A 118 6.19 -0.63 12.80
CA PRO A 118 6.62 -1.51 11.72
C PRO A 118 7.63 -0.79 10.84
N PRO A 119 8.74 -1.45 10.47
CA PRO A 119 9.64 -0.93 9.46
C PRO A 119 8.93 -0.69 8.12
N LYS A 120 9.35 0.33 7.38
CA LYS A 120 8.73 0.70 6.11
C LYS A 120 8.77 -0.44 5.09
N GLU A 121 9.82 -1.25 5.13
CA GLU A 121 10.01 -2.42 4.27
C GLU A 121 8.95 -3.50 4.52
N LEU A 122 8.34 -3.52 5.71
CA LEU A 122 7.31 -4.48 6.07
C LEU A 122 5.90 -4.04 5.70
N MET A 123 5.67 -2.74 5.48
CA MET A 123 4.35 -2.18 5.19
C MET A 123 3.60 -2.89 4.05
N PRO A 124 4.25 -3.31 2.94
CA PRO A 124 3.55 -4.03 1.87
C PRO A 124 2.98 -5.40 2.29
N TYR A 125 3.47 -6.02 3.36
CA TYR A 125 3.03 -7.35 3.80
C TYR A 125 1.83 -7.32 4.76
N PHE A 126 1.31 -6.14 5.12
CA PHE A 126 0.12 -6.03 5.97
C PHE A 126 -1.17 -6.44 5.26
N GLY A 127 -1.18 -6.51 3.93
CA GLY A 127 -2.29 -7.08 3.16
C GLY A 127 -2.17 -8.59 2.90
N SER A 128 -1.24 -9.29 3.57
CA SER A 128 -1.05 -10.73 3.37
C SER A 128 -1.85 -11.57 4.37
N ASP A 129 -2.28 -12.74 3.95
CA ASP A 129 -2.81 -13.77 4.84
C ASP A 129 -1.75 -14.23 5.87
N LEU A 130 -2.20 -14.92 6.92
CA LEU A 130 -1.35 -15.45 7.99
C LEU A 130 -0.50 -16.63 7.51
N GLU A 131 -1.02 -17.46 6.59
CA GLU A 131 -0.32 -18.64 6.07
C GLU A 131 0.98 -18.26 5.34
N ASN A 132 0.95 -17.17 4.57
CA ASN A 132 2.06 -16.63 3.79
C ASN A 132 2.67 -15.37 4.41
N SER A 133 2.37 -15.09 5.67
CA SER A 133 2.77 -13.85 6.32
C SER A 133 4.29 -13.72 6.41
N SER A 134 4.82 -12.59 5.92
CA SER A 134 6.20 -12.19 6.21
C SER A 134 6.31 -11.37 7.51
N LEU A 135 5.19 -10.96 8.09
CA LEU A 135 5.13 -10.19 9.34
C LEU A 135 5.28 -11.08 10.56
N PHE A 136 4.67 -12.26 10.53
CA PHE A 136 4.55 -13.14 11.69
C PHE A 136 5.12 -14.53 11.39
N GLU A 137 5.78 -15.12 12.39
CA GLU A 137 5.97 -16.56 12.48
C GLU A 137 4.73 -17.14 13.17
N VAL A 138 3.97 -17.95 12.43
CA VAL A 138 2.70 -18.50 12.86
C VAL A 138 2.86 -19.97 13.26
N PHE A 139 2.33 -20.32 14.44
CA PHE A 139 2.53 -21.64 15.02
C PHE A 139 1.37 -22.58 14.70
N HIS A 140 1.56 -23.46 13.73
CA HIS A 140 0.59 -24.50 13.34
C HIS A 140 0.62 -25.74 14.26
N THR A 141 0.65 -25.53 15.57
CA THR A 141 0.69 -26.63 16.56
C THR A 141 -0.68 -26.81 17.21
N MET A 142 -0.87 -27.89 17.96
CA MET A 142 -2.09 -28.08 18.78
C MET A 142 -2.18 -27.09 19.94
N LYS A 143 -1.07 -26.47 20.34
CA LYS A 143 -1.02 -25.59 21.51
C LYS A 143 -1.96 -24.37 21.37
N PRO A 144 -1.94 -23.59 20.27
CA PRO A 144 -2.95 -22.56 20.02
C PRO A 144 -4.37 -23.08 20.15
N VAL A 145 -4.71 -24.19 19.47
CA VAL A 145 -6.04 -24.78 19.50
C VAL A 145 -6.49 -25.06 20.94
N GLU A 146 -5.63 -25.67 21.76
CA GLU A 146 -5.90 -25.95 23.17
C GLU A 146 -6.10 -24.66 23.99
N GLN A 147 -5.30 -23.62 23.75
CA GLN A 147 -5.43 -22.34 24.47
C GLN A 147 -6.73 -21.61 24.10
N PHE A 148 -7.10 -21.61 22.81
CA PHE A 148 -8.35 -21.03 22.33
C PHE A 148 -9.57 -21.81 22.85
N SER A 149 -9.54 -23.13 22.81
CA SER A 149 -10.60 -23.97 23.40
C SER A 149 -10.76 -23.70 24.89
N LYS A 150 -9.64 -23.64 25.64
CA LYS A 150 -9.66 -23.36 27.07
C LYS A 150 -10.24 -21.99 27.41
N ILE A 151 -9.85 -20.93 26.71
CA ILE A 151 -10.31 -19.57 27.02
C ILE A 151 -11.76 -19.32 26.60
N THR A 152 -12.20 -19.96 25.50
CA THR A 152 -13.56 -19.85 24.99
C THR A 152 -14.51 -20.92 25.57
N ASN A 153 -13.99 -21.76 26.47
CA ASN A 153 -14.70 -22.90 27.05
C ASN A 153 -15.33 -23.82 25.99
N GLY A 154 -14.59 -24.06 24.91
CA GLY A 154 -14.95 -24.91 23.78
C GLY A 154 -15.91 -24.29 22.75
N SER A 155 -16.37 -23.04 22.94
CA SER A 155 -17.38 -22.44 22.06
C SER A 155 -16.90 -22.13 20.65
N SER A 156 -15.59 -22.16 20.40
CA SER A 156 -14.99 -21.96 19.06
C SER A 156 -14.44 -23.24 18.44
N ASP A 157 -14.56 -24.38 19.09
CA ASP A 157 -13.87 -25.61 18.69
C ASP A 157 -14.35 -26.17 17.36
N ASP A 158 -15.65 -26.00 17.04
CA ASP A 158 -16.22 -26.47 15.78
C ASP A 158 -15.70 -25.63 14.59
N GLU A 159 -15.69 -24.30 14.71
CA GLU A 159 -15.14 -23.40 13.69
C GLU A 159 -13.63 -23.62 13.49
N ILE A 160 -12.87 -23.82 14.57
CA ILE A 160 -11.44 -24.14 14.49
C ILE A 160 -11.21 -25.50 13.80
N ARG A 161 -12.10 -26.48 14.02
CA ARG A 161 -12.00 -27.79 13.36
C ARG A 161 -12.32 -27.71 11.86
N GLU A 162 -13.27 -26.87 11.49
CA GLU A 162 -13.71 -26.68 10.10
C GLU A 162 -12.69 -25.90 9.27
N HIS A 163 -12.22 -24.76 9.79
CA HIS A 163 -11.37 -23.82 9.04
C HIS A 163 -9.88 -23.89 9.40
N GLY A 164 -9.52 -24.67 10.42
CA GLY A 164 -8.21 -24.57 11.06
C GLY A 164 -8.07 -23.30 11.90
N ILE A 165 -7.03 -23.22 12.72
CA ILE A 165 -6.84 -22.08 13.64
C ILE A 165 -6.57 -20.76 12.90
N LEU A 166 -5.94 -20.79 11.73
CA LEU A 166 -5.65 -19.58 10.95
C LEU A 166 -6.89 -19.07 10.24
N GLY A 167 -7.56 -19.93 9.48
CA GLY A 167 -8.83 -19.59 8.84
C GLY A 167 -9.87 -19.12 9.86
N PHE A 168 -9.94 -19.76 11.04
CA PHE A 168 -10.79 -19.28 12.14
C PHE A 168 -10.51 -17.82 12.52
N VAL A 169 -9.23 -17.45 12.66
CA VAL A 169 -8.84 -16.10 13.08
C VAL A 169 -9.02 -15.07 11.97
N GLU A 170 -8.64 -15.41 10.73
CA GLU A 170 -8.82 -14.56 9.55
C GLU A 170 -10.30 -14.30 9.28
N ASN A 171 -11.14 -15.34 9.38
CA ASN A 171 -12.59 -15.23 9.20
C ASN A 171 -13.24 -14.26 10.19
N LEU A 172 -12.65 -14.02 11.38
CA LEU A 172 -13.16 -12.99 12.28
C LEU A 172 -13.16 -11.61 11.60
N PHE A 173 -12.14 -11.30 10.80
CA PHE A 173 -11.99 -10.03 10.10
C PHE A 173 -12.71 -10.04 8.76
N HIS A 174 -12.60 -11.11 7.97
CA HIS A 174 -13.31 -11.26 6.68
C HIS A 174 -14.83 -11.16 6.83
N ASP A 175 -15.38 -11.65 7.94
CA ASP A 175 -16.82 -11.58 8.20
C ASP A 175 -17.32 -10.16 8.56
N GLU A 176 -16.43 -9.27 9.03
CA GLU A 176 -16.81 -7.96 9.58
C GLU A 176 -16.42 -6.79 8.67
N PHE A 177 -15.32 -6.89 7.94
CA PHE A 177 -14.76 -5.79 7.15
C PHE A 177 -14.64 -6.15 5.67
N ASP A 178 -14.61 -5.12 4.81
CA ASP A 178 -14.43 -5.31 3.37
C ASP A 178 -13.06 -5.93 3.03
N GLU A 179 -13.03 -6.76 1.98
CA GLU A 179 -11.83 -7.47 1.47
C GLU A 179 -10.65 -6.53 1.17
N ASP A 180 -10.92 -5.25 0.90
CA ASP A 180 -9.91 -4.22 0.64
C ASP A 180 -9.10 -3.85 1.89
N VAL A 181 -9.59 -4.14 3.10
CA VAL A 181 -9.03 -3.61 4.35
C VAL A 181 -8.92 -4.63 5.49
N ASP A 182 -9.67 -5.72 5.46
CA ASP A 182 -9.74 -6.74 6.52
C ASP A 182 -8.37 -7.27 6.98
N LEU A 183 -7.51 -7.72 6.06
CA LEU A 183 -6.17 -8.25 6.35
C LEU A 183 -5.25 -7.16 6.89
N ILE A 184 -5.37 -5.93 6.38
CA ILE A 184 -4.62 -4.78 6.87
C ILE A 184 -5.02 -4.50 8.32
N LEU A 185 -6.31 -4.50 8.63
CA LEU A 185 -6.80 -4.31 10.00
C LEU A 185 -6.34 -5.44 10.92
N MET A 186 -6.43 -6.69 10.47
CA MET A 186 -5.98 -7.86 11.22
C MET A 186 -4.50 -7.75 11.56
N ASN A 187 -3.65 -7.58 10.55
CA ASN A 187 -2.21 -7.56 10.73
C ASN A 187 -1.74 -6.33 11.51
N ALA A 188 -2.35 -5.16 11.29
CA ALA A 188 -2.07 -3.94 12.07
C ALA A 188 -2.45 -4.13 13.54
N PHE A 189 -3.63 -4.69 13.80
CA PHE A 189 -4.07 -4.97 15.16
C PHE A 189 -3.19 -6.02 15.84
N PHE A 190 -2.83 -7.11 15.17
CA PHE A 190 -1.96 -8.15 15.74
C PHE A 190 -0.57 -7.64 16.03
N TRP A 191 -0.01 -6.81 15.15
CA TRP A 191 1.27 -6.16 15.41
C TRP A 191 1.20 -5.28 16.67
N LEU A 192 0.21 -4.40 16.74
CA LEU A 192 0.01 -3.53 17.89
C LEU A 192 -0.26 -4.32 19.18
N LEU A 193 -1.10 -5.34 19.11
CA LEU A 193 -1.48 -6.20 20.22
C LEU A 193 -0.31 -7.04 20.72
N TYR A 194 0.57 -7.51 19.85
CA TYR A 194 1.76 -8.25 20.25
C TYR A 194 2.73 -7.38 21.06
N TYR A 195 2.98 -6.14 20.62
CA TYR A 195 3.96 -5.27 21.27
C TYR A 195 3.41 -4.49 22.47
N ASN A 196 2.09 -4.32 22.57
CA ASN A 196 1.48 -3.49 23.62
C ASN A 196 0.44 -4.23 24.47
N GLY A 197 0.05 -5.44 24.07
CA GLY A 197 -1.00 -6.22 24.71
C GLY A 197 -0.53 -6.96 25.96
N ASP A 198 0.67 -6.70 26.47
CA ASP A 198 1.06 -7.03 27.84
C ASP A 198 0.43 -6.07 28.86
N ARG A 199 0.06 -4.86 28.40
CA ARG A 199 -0.59 -3.80 29.15
C ARG A 199 -2.09 -3.77 28.87
N TRP A 200 -2.82 -3.21 29.84
CA TRP A 200 -4.24 -2.92 29.71
C TRP A 200 -4.41 -1.57 29.01
N LEU A 201 -4.81 -1.57 27.74
CA LEU A 201 -4.94 -0.35 26.92
C LEU A 201 -6.36 -0.20 26.35
N PRO A 202 -6.87 1.04 26.20
CA PRO A 202 -8.17 1.29 25.56
C PRO A 202 -8.17 0.80 24.12
N VAL A 203 -9.30 0.27 23.64
CA VAL A 203 -9.44 -0.14 22.22
C VAL A 203 -9.20 1.03 21.27
N ARG A 204 -9.61 2.24 21.67
CA ARG A 204 -9.38 3.48 20.92
C ARG A 204 -7.89 3.76 20.65
N SER A 205 -6.99 3.38 21.56
CA SER A 205 -5.55 3.51 21.33
C SER A 205 -5.09 2.65 20.15
N TYR A 206 -5.58 1.42 20.05
CA TYR A 206 -5.27 0.56 18.91
C TYR A 206 -5.83 1.14 17.60
N ALA A 207 -7.10 1.57 17.60
CA ALA A 207 -7.73 2.17 16.42
C ALA A 207 -6.99 3.41 15.92
N ILE A 208 -6.53 4.29 16.83
CA ILE A 208 -5.77 5.49 16.46
C ILE A 208 -4.43 5.12 15.83
N GLU A 209 -3.69 4.17 16.39
CA GLU A 209 -2.42 3.76 15.78
C GLU A 209 -2.64 3.06 14.43
N MET A 210 -3.72 2.31 14.25
CA MET A 210 -4.10 1.74 12.94
C MET A 210 -4.40 2.84 11.91
N LEU A 211 -5.16 3.88 12.28
CA LEU A 211 -5.40 5.07 11.45
C LEU A 211 -4.10 5.79 11.06
N LYS A 212 -3.12 5.84 11.97
CA LYS A 212 -1.80 6.44 11.69
C LYS A 212 -0.98 5.60 10.71
N LEU A 213 -1.07 4.27 10.79
CA LEU A 213 -0.32 3.36 9.93
C LEU A 213 -0.91 3.25 8.52
N PHE A 214 -2.25 3.15 8.42
CA PHE A 214 -2.97 2.89 7.18
C PHE A 214 -4.11 3.90 6.96
N PRO A 215 -3.79 5.21 6.92
CA PRO A 215 -4.80 6.26 6.84
C PRO A 215 -5.63 6.16 5.56
N TYR A 216 -4.99 5.84 4.43
CA TYR A 216 -5.65 5.74 3.13
C TYR A 216 -6.63 4.57 3.09
N GLU A 217 -6.16 3.38 3.46
CA GLU A 217 -6.92 2.14 3.38
C GLU A 217 -8.13 2.17 4.32
N ILE A 218 -7.96 2.73 5.52
CA ILE A 218 -9.06 2.90 6.45
C ILE A 218 -10.01 4.00 5.97
N GLN A 219 -9.53 5.19 5.59
CA GLN A 219 -10.44 6.29 5.22
C GLN A 219 -11.15 6.10 3.88
N LYS A 220 -10.63 5.23 3.00
CA LYS A 220 -11.33 4.78 1.79
C LYS A 220 -12.62 4.04 2.13
N ASN A 221 -12.59 3.22 3.19
CA ASN A 221 -13.72 2.39 3.62
C ASN A 221 -14.59 3.09 4.69
N PHE A 222 -13.98 3.96 5.50
CA PHE A 222 -14.63 4.69 6.58
C PHE A 222 -14.55 6.21 6.34
N TYR A 223 -15.68 6.83 6.02
CA TYR A 223 -15.71 8.26 5.70
C TYR A 223 -15.36 9.18 6.88
N GLN A 224 -15.40 8.68 8.13
CA GLN A 224 -14.98 9.37 9.35
C GLN A 224 -14.22 8.42 10.27
N ASP A 225 -13.21 8.94 10.95
CA ASP A 225 -12.41 8.20 11.93
C ASP A 225 -13.23 7.74 13.15
N THR A 226 -14.20 8.54 13.60
CA THR A 226 -15.11 8.18 14.69
C THR A 226 -15.95 6.94 14.39
N ILE A 227 -16.29 6.73 13.12
CA ILE A 227 -17.07 5.55 12.68
C ILE A 227 -16.20 4.32 12.70
N PHE A 228 -14.99 4.41 12.14
CA PHE A 228 -14.01 3.34 12.24
C PHE A 228 -13.75 2.95 13.70
N ILE A 229 -13.52 3.92 14.58
CA ILE A 229 -13.29 3.67 16.02
C ILE A 229 -14.47 2.93 16.65
N LYS A 230 -15.70 3.36 16.38
CA LYS A 230 -16.92 2.73 16.92
C LYS A 230 -17.11 1.30 16.41
N GLU A 231 -16.91 1.08 15.11
CA GLU A 231 -17.05 -0.23 14.48
C GLU A 231 -15.97 -1.19 14.96
N PHE A 232 -14.71 -0.77 14.91
CA PHE A 232 -13.58 -1.54 15.42
C PHE A 232 -13.73 -1.88 16.92
N SER A 233 -14.24 -0.93 17.71
CA SER A 233 -14.53 -1.14 19.13
C SER A 233 -15.64 -2.17 19.37
N THR A 234 -16.72 -2.09 18.59
CA THR A 234 -17.83 -3.04 18.64
C THR A 234 -17.38 -4.44 18.24
N PHE A 235 -16.63 -4.54 17.14
CA PHE A 235 -15.99 -5.74 16.64
C PHE A 235 -15.08 -6.38 17.70
N THR A 236 -14.18 -5.59 18.28
CA THR A 236 -13.25 -6.06 19.32
C THR A 236 -13.99 -6.68 20.50
N ARG A 237 -15.07 -6.05 20.97
CA ARG A 237 -15.86 -6.58 22.08
C ARG A 237 -16.63 -7.84 21.68
N LYS A 238 -17.32 -7.83 20.54
CA LYS A 238 -18.28 -8.88 20.16
C LYS A 238 -17.62 -10.12 19.58
N ARG A 239 -16.51 -9.94 18.85
CA ARG A 239 -15.82 -10.99 18.11
C ARG A 239 -14.47 -11.30 18.75
N LEU A 240 -13.52 -10.37 18.76
CA LEU A 240 -12.16 -10.67 19.21
C LEU A 240 -12.08 -11.12 20.68
N ALA A 241 -12.80 -10.44 21.57
CA ALA A 241 -12.78 -10.76 22.99
C ALA A 241 -13.52 -12.06 23.32
N THR A 242 -14.65 -12.32 22.67
CA THR A 242 -15.43 -13.55 22.89
C THR A 242 -14.75 -14.78 22.30
N ARG A 243 -13.91 -14.57 21.27
CA ARG A 243 -13.13 -15.60 20.59
C ARG A 243 -11.71 -15.75 21.11
N GLY A 244 -11.37 -15.08 22.22
CA GLY A 244 -10.15 -15.35 22.95
C GLY A 244 -8.88 -14.68 22.38
N ILE A 245 -8.99 -13.72 21.46
CA ILE A 245 -7.85 -12.94 20.97
C ILE A 245 -7.36 -11.96 22.05
N CYS A 246 -8.29 -11.28 22.71
CA CYS A 246 -8.02 -10.33 23.78
C CYS A 246 -8.95 -10.52 24.98
N SER A 247 -8.49 -10.21 26.18
CA SER A 247 -9.32 -10.11 27.38
C SER A 247 -9.84 -8.69 27.56
N VAL A 248 -11.03 -8.53 28.13
CA VAL A 248 -11.59 -7.24 28.54
C VAL A 248 -11.44 -7.08 30.05
N LYS A 249 -10.94 -5.92 30.51
CA LYS A 249 -10.61 -5.68 31.93
C LYS A 249 -11.82 -5.75 32.85
N ALA A 250 -12.95 -5.20 32.42
CA ALA A 250 -14.21 -5.16 33.14
C ALA A 250 -15.36 -5.07 32.13
N ARG A 251 -16.58 -5.46 32.53
CA ARG A 251 -17.75 -5.37 31.66
C ARG A 251 -17.98 -3.91 31.24
N PRO A 252 -17.87 -3.57 29.94
CA PRO A 252 -17.97 -2.20 29.51
C PRO A 252 -19.43 -1.76 29.38
N THR A 253 -19.65 -0.47 29.57
CA THR A 253 -20.92 0.21 29.27
C THR A 253 -21.09 0.39 27.76
N SER A 254 -22.32 0.71 27.31
CA SER A 254 -22.58 0.99 25.90
C SER A 254 -21.79 2.20 25.39
N GLU A 255 -21.63 3.24 26.21
CA GLU A 255 -20.89 4.45 25.87
C GLU A 255 -19.39 4.19 25.74
N GLU A 256 -18.81 3.37 26.64
CA GLU A 256 -17.41 2.96 26.52
C GLU A 256 -17.16 2.14 25.26
N VAL A 257 -18.12 1.33 24.83
CA VAL A 257 -18.02 0.55 23.58
C VAL A 257 -18.19 1.46 22.38
N GLU A 258 -19.16 2.38 22.39
CA GLU A 258 -19.34 3.32 21.28
C GLU A 258 -18.10 4.18 21.04
N ASN A 259 -17.39 4.55 22.11
CA ASN A 259 -16.23 5.42 22.04
C ASN A 259 -14.87 4.70 22.10
N GLY A 260 -14.83 3.37 22.19
CA GLY A 260 -13.58 2.60 22.29
C GLY A 260 -12.81 2.79 23.61
N LEU A 261 -13.46 3.21 24.68
CA LEU A 261 -12.82 3.57 25.95
C LEU A 261 -12.57 2.38 26.86
N PHE A 262 -13.21 1.24 26.60
CA PHE A 262 -12.95 0.04 27.39
C PHE A 262 -11.58 -0.54 27.09
N VAL A 263 -11.06 -1.24 28.09
CA VAL A 263 -9.65 -1.60 28.15
C VAL A 263 -9.46 -3.09 27.89
N ILE A 264 -8.54 -3.42 27.00
CA ILE A 264 -8.21 -4.78 26.60
C ILE A 264 -6.74 -5.12 26.84
N LYS A 265 -6.45 -6.42 26.84
CA LYS A 265 -5.11 -6.98 26.91
C LYS A 265 -5.05 -8.24 26.04
N ALA A 266 -3.91 -8.55 25.42
CA ALA A 266 -3.73 -9.79 24.69
C ALA A 266 -3.89 -11.01 25.62
N THR A 267 -4.36 -12.13 25.07
CA THR A 267 -4.46 -13.40 25.78
C THR A 267 -3.23 -14.26 25.55
N ASP A 268 -3.02 -15.25 26.41
CA ASP A 268 -1.99 -16.28 26.19
C ASP A 268 -2.27 -17.11 24.92
N ALA A 269 -3.55 -17.24 24.54
CA ALA A 269 -3.96 -17.91 23.30
C ALA A 269 -3.42 -17.16 22.08
N PHE A 270 -3.56 -15.83 22.05
CA PHE A 270 -2.97 -14.99 21.01
C PHE A 270 -1.45 -15.12 20.95
N TYR A 271 -0.74 -15.01 22.08
CA TYR A 271 0.72 -15.17 22.10
C TYR A 271 1.20 -16.58 21.75
N SER A 272 0.34 -17.59 21.92
CA SER A 272 0.67 -18.95 21.48
C SER A 272 0.53 -19.14 19.98
N LEU A 273 -0.30 -18.32 19.32
CA LEU A 273 -0.61 -18.39 17.90
C LEU A 273 0.51 -17.86 17.03
N LEU A 274 1.07 -16.69 17.37
CA LEU A 274 2.03 -16.00 16.54
C LEU A 274 3.03 -15.18 17.34
N LYS A 275 4.13 -14.85 16.67
CA LYS A 275 5.10 -13.82 17.08
C LYS A 275 5.64 -13.11 15.84
N PRO A 276 6.24 -11.92 15.95
CA PRO A 276 6.93 -11.27 14.85
C PRO A 276 7.98 -12.19 14.22
N SER A 277 8.05 -12.19 12.89
CA SER A 277 9.01 -12.98 12.14
C SER A 277 10.45 -12.51 12.42
N GLU A 278 11.45 -13.35 12.17
CA GLU A 278 12.85 -12.92 12.30
C GLU A 278 13.16 -11.70 11.43
N LYS A 279 12.58 -11.63 10.22
CA LYS A 279 12.70 -10.46 9.34
C LYS A 279 12.17 -9.20 10.01
N ALA A 280 11.07 -9.30 10.76
CA ALA A 280 10.50 -8.19 11.51
C ALA A 280 11.38 -7.72 12.67
N LEU A 281 12.15 -8.63 13.27
CA LEU A 281 13.05 -8.34 14.39
C LEU A 281 14.43 -7.80 13.96
N LEU A 282 14.84 -8.04 12.71
CA LEU A 282 16.17 -7.70 12.20
C LEU A 282 16.28 -6.30 11.60
N VAL A 283 15.17 -5.59 11.39
CA VAL A 283 15.24 -4.21 10.89
C VAL A 283 15.59 -3.28 12.06
N PRO A 284 16.69 -2.50 11.97
CA PRO A 284 17.09 -1.60 13.04
C PRO A 284 15.97 -0.60 13.35
N LEU A 285 15.64 -0.45 14.63
CA LEU A 285 14.74 0.60 15.09
C LEU A 285 15.38 1.95 14.73
N GLU A 286 14.83 2.65 13.73
CA GLU A 286 15.10 4.07 13.56
C GLU A 286 14.58 4.80 14.81
N LYS A 287 15.51 5.38 15.58
CA LYS A 287 15.24 6.12 16.81
C LYS A 287 14.77 7.53 16.51
#